data_AF-A0AA35RJG2-F1
#
_entry.id   AF-A0AA35RJG2-F1
#
_cell.length_a   1.000
_cell.length_b   1.000
_cell.length_c   1.000
_cell.angle_alpha   90.00
_cell.angle_beta   90.00
_cell.angle_gamma   90.00
#
_symmetry.space_group_name_H-M   'P 1'
#
loop_
_entity.id
_entity.type
_entity.pdbx_description
1 polymer ?
#
loop_
_entity_poly.entity_id
_entity_poly.type
_entity_poly.pdbx_seq_one_letter_code
_entity_poly.pdbx_strand_id
1 'polypeptide(L)'
;MVTIPAHIHSVNDVTSVIWYRNGTQLDPESDSRYTATVSDNALATLELTVCETRILVFTLPVVTNSDDSVANASVELKYPVLPSARVSPSRRTVEVGDSVDVVCATDGTGPLDTQWIAENGDVVADGSQLTIATATLVHSGVYTCAVSSPFSAAQATFDLTVLERLVALIEYDDVISPTHKVSFYHGDGDPLSFRCLVNGSVGDTSLLGRIYIYIYIYI
;
A
#
# COMPACT_ATOMS: atom_id res chain seq x y z
N MET A 1 -16.36 12.56 16.52
CA MET A 1 -16.60 13.15 17.84
C MET A 1 -15.74 12.40 18.86
N VAL A 2 -14.98 13.12 19.69
CA VAL A 2 -14.13 12.53 20.74
C VAL A 2 -14.49 13.18 22.06
N THR A 3 -14.64 12.37 23.11
CA THR A 3 -15.00 12.82 24.45
C THR A 3 -13.86 12.52 25.42
N ILE A 4 -13.45 13.52 26.18
CA ILE A 4 -12.38 13.41 27.20
C ILE A 4 -13.02 13.51 28.58
N PRO A 5 -13.15 12.39 29.33
CA PRO A 5 -13.64 12.44 30.69
C PRO A 5 -12.51 12.80 31.68
N ALA A 6 -12.82 13.70 32.61
CA ALA A 6 -11.98 14.03 33.75
C ALA A 6 -12.78 13.80 35.04
N HIS A 7 -12.38 12.77 35.80
CA HIS A 7 -12.96 12.49 37.11
C HIS A 7 -12.28 13.37 38.15
N ILE A 8 -13.02 14.33 38.71
CA ILE A 8 -12.52 15.29 39.69
C ILE A 8 -12.85 14.74 41.09
N HIS A 9 -11.81 14.42 41.86
CA HIS A 9 -11.98 14.05 43.26
C HIS A 9 -11.56 15.26 44.11
N SER A 10 -12.55 16.01 44.63
CA SER A 10 -12.33 17.17 45.48
C SER A 10 -13.10 17.03 46.79
N VAL A 11 -12.51 17.50 47.88
CA VAL A 11 -13.15 17.60 49.20
C VAL A 11 -13.99 18.89 49.29
N ASN A 12 -13.68 19.87 48.45
CA ASN A 12 -14.35 21.17 48.36
C ASN A 12 -15.15 21.30 47.06
N ASP A 13 -16.11 22.22 47.04
CA ASP A 13 -16.90 22.53 45.85
C ASP A 13 -16.02 23.04 44.72
N VAL A 14 -16.24 22.47 43.52
CA VAL A 14 -15.55 22.85 42.29
C VAL A 14 -16.25 24.06 41.70
N THR A 15 -15.54 25.20 41.59
CA THR A 15 -16.15 26.45 41.08
C THR A 15 -15.99 26.64 39.58
N SER A 16 -14.88 26.16 39.00
CA SER A 16 -14.64 26.23 37.56
C SER A 16 -13.67 25.14 37.09
N VAL A 17 -13.76 24.84 35.79
CA VAL A 17 -13.03 23.77 35.10
C VAL A 17 -12.53 24.35 33.77
N ILE A 18 -11.22 24.62 33.67
CA ILE A 18 -10.64 25.32 32.50
C ILE A 18 -9.78 24.40 31.65
N TRP A 19 -10.19 24.07 30.43
CA TRP A 19 -9.46 23.17 29.54
C TRP A 19 -8.34 23.87 28.77
N TYR A 20 -7.23 23.17 28.54
CA TYR A 20 -6.10 23.68 27.75
C TYR A 20 -5.70 22.73 26.62
N ARG A 21 -5.28 23.26 25.47
CA ARG A 21 -4.69 22.52 24.35
C ARG A 21 -3.31 23.08 24.04
N ASN A 22 -2.26 22.25 24.13
CA ASN A 22 -0.86 22.65 23.93
C ASN A 22 -0.45 23.91 24.74
N GLY A 23 -1.00 24.08 25.95
CA GLY A 23 -0.75 25.25 26.82
C GLY A 23 -1.64 26.47 26.55
N THR A 24 -2.49 26.44 25.52
CA THR A 24 -3.47 27.50 25.24
C THR A 24 -4.81 27.16 25.87
N GLN A 25 -5.39 28.10 26.63
CA GLN A 25 -6.73 27.93 27.19
C GLN A 25 -7.76 27.78 26.07
N LEU A 26 -8.59 26.76 26.17
CA LEU A 26 -9.75 26.58 25.32
C LEU A 26 -10.92 27.37 25.90
N ASP A 27 -11.73 27.92 25.01
CA ASP A 27 -12.96 28.61 25.34
C ASP A 27 -14.14 27.95 24.60
N PRO A 28 -14.79 26.95 25.22
CA PRO A 28 -15.94 26.26 24.64
C PRO A 28 -17.18 27.15 24.48
N GLU A 29 -17.24 28.31 25.14
CA GLU A 29 -18.37 29.25 24.99
C GLU A 29 -18.28 30.04 23.69
N SER A 30 -17.06 30.33 23.22
CA SER A 30 -16.83 31.07 21.97
C SER A 30 -16.50 30.21 20.76
N ASP A 31 -16.11 28.94 20.95
CA ASP A 31 -15.73 28.03 19.87
C ASP A 31 -16.57 26.75 19.87
N SER A 32 -17.52 26.67 18.92
CA SER A 32 -18.45 25.56 18.74
C SER A 32 -17.81 24.23 18.35
N ARG A 33 -16.50 24.20 18.11
CA ARG A 33 -15.75 22.95 17.93
C ARG A 33 -15.56 22.18 19.23
N TYR A 34 -15.75 22.82 20.37
CA TYR A 34 -15.60 22.25 21.69
C TYR A 34 -16.89 22.39 22.49
N THR A 35 -17.27 21.34 23.20
CA THR A 35 -18.36 21.40 24.19
C THR A 35 -17.80 20.93 25.51
N ALA A 36 -17.80 21.78 26.53
CA ALA A 36 -17.44 21.38 27.89
C ALA A 36 -18.68 21.25 28.75
N THR A 37 -18.79 20.17 29.52
CA THR A 37 -19.83 20.00 30.53
C THR A 37 -19.21 19.59 31.86
N VAL A 38 -19.83 20.04 32.95
CA VAL A 38 -19.49 19.62 34.30
C VAL A 38 -20.78 19.10 34.94
N SER A 39 -20.75 17.87 35.40
CA SER A 39 -21.89 17.24 36.07
C SER A 39 -21.76 17.30 37.58
N ASP A 40 -22.90 17.19 38.29
CA ASP A 40 -22.99 17.21 39.75
C ASP A 40 -22.15 16.09 40.43
N ASN A 41 -21.77 15.05 39.67
CA ASN A 41 -20.92 13.95 40.14
C ASN A 41 -19.40 14.24 40.00
N ALA A 42 -19.01 15.51 39.86
CA ALA A 42 -17.62 15.92 39.67
C ALA A 42 -16.94 15.28 38.43
N LEU A 43 -17.74 14.89 37.43
CA LEU A 43 -17.24 14.49 36.12
C LEU A 43 -17.32 15.70 35.18
N ALA A 44 -16.15 16.17 34.75
CA ALA A 44 -16.02 17.14 33.68
C ALA A 44 -15.76 16.41 32.37
N THR A 45 -16.40 16.82 31.28
CA THR A 45 -16.16 16.26 29.95
C THR A 45 -15.88 17.36 28.94
N LEU A 46 -14.97 17.08 28.01
CA LEU A 46 -14.72 17.90 26.83
C LEU A 46 -15.02 17.07 25.58
N GLU A 47 -16.00 17.50 24.79
CA GLU A 47 -16.35 16.91 23.51
C GLU A 47 -15.80 17.74 22.36
N LEU A 48 -15.27 17.05 21.34
CA LEU A 48 -14.69 17.66 20.16
C LEU A 48 -15.47 17.26 18.90
N THR A 49 -15.99 18.27 18.20
CA THR A 49 -16.87 18.09 17.03
C THR A 49 -16.08 17.68 15.78
N VAL A 50 -14.85 18.17 15.60
CA VAL A 50 -13.98 17.81 14.45
C VAL A 50 -12.51 17.75 14.89
N CYS A 51 -11.83 16.64 14.60
CA CYS A 51 -10.39 16.50 14.80
C CYS A 51 -9.69 16.59 13.44
N GLU A 52 -9.12 17.75 13.11
CA GLU A 52 -8.37 17.96 11.86
C GLU A 52 -6.88 17.64 11.98
N THR A 53 -6.35 17.42 13.20
CA THR A 53 -4.89 17.33 13.43
C THR A 53 -4.46 16.02 14.08
N ARG A 54 -3.31 15.50 13.63
CA ARG A 54 -2.76 14.16 13.93
C ARG A 54 -2.25 13.96 15.37
N ILE A 55 -2.08 15.00 16.17
CA ILE A 55 -1.67 14.93 17.59
C ILE A 55 -2.40 16.04 18.36
N LEU A 56 -3.08 15.70 19.46
CA LEU A 56 -3.68 16.69 20.36
C LEU A 56 -3.16 16.46 21.80
N VAL A 57 -2.32 17.36 22.32
CA VAL A 57 -1.99 17.35 23.74
C VAL A 57 -3.00 18.25 24.46
N PHE A 58 -3.83 17.64 25.31
CA PHE A 58 -4.72 18.39 26.20
C PHE A 58 -4.09 18.44 27.59
N THR A 59 -3.99 19.63 28.15
CA THR A 59 -3.74 19.79 29.58
C THR A 59 -5.13 19.88 30.24
N LEU A 60 -5.40 18.95 31.15
CA LEU A 60 -6.71 18.78 31.79
C LEU A 60 -7.04 19.98 32.69
N PRO A 61 -8.30 20.09 33.15
CA PRO A 61 -8.76 21.34 33.67
C PRO A 61 -8.09 21.78 34.97
N VAL A 62 -7.76 23.08 35.03
CA VAL A 62 -7.50 23.76 36.28
C VAL A 62 -8.81 23.81 37.05
N VAL A 63 -8.86 23.08 38.16
CA VAL A 63 -9.98 23.10 39.12
C VAL A 63 -9.63 24.13 40.18
N THR A 64 -10.43 25.20 40.30
CA THR A 64 -10.30 26.17 41.39
C THR A 64 -11.37 25.88 42.45
N ASN A 65 -10.89 25.59 43.67
CA ASN A 65 -11.74 25.50 44.85
C ASN A 65 -11.83 26.87 45.53
N SER A 66 -12.77 27.04 46.47
CA SER A 66 -12.91 28.24 47.29
C SER A 66 -11.63 28.65 48.06
N ASP A 67 -10.67 27.74 48.20
CA ASP A 67 -9.41 27.92 48.93
C ASP A 67 -8.20 28.21 48.02
N ASP A 68 -8.42 28.53 46.74
CA ASP A 68 -7.37 28.86 45.75
C ASP A 68 -6.40 27.69 45.45
N SER A 69 -6.75 26.46 45.85
CA SER A 69 -5.99 25.26 45.54
C SER A 69 -6.19 24.83 44.09
N VAL A 70 -5.10 24.75 43.32
CA VAL A 70 -5.11 24.29 41.91
C VAL A 70 -4.66 22.84 41.82
N ALA A 71 -5.54 21.96 41.35
CA ALA A 71 -5.18 20.59 40.96
C ALA A 71 -4.95 20.52 39.44
N ASN A 72 -3.81 19.98 39.02
CA ASN A 72 -3.46 19.79 37.61
C ASN A 72 -3.42 18.30 37.28
N ALA A 73 -4.04 17.91 36.17
CA ALA A 73 -3.87 16.60 35.56
C ALA A 73 -3.46 16.78 34.09
N SER A 74 -2.95 15.74 33.45
CA SER A 74 -2.59 15.78 32.02
C SER A 74 -2.99 14.47 31.35
N VAL A 75 -3.69 14.56 30.22
CA VAL A 75 -4.07 13.40 29.40
C VAL A 75 -3.57 13.64 27.98
N GLU A 76 -2.72 12.76 27.50
CA GLU A 76 -2.23 12.79 26.12
C GLU A 76 -3.21 12.01 25.22
N LEU A 77 -3.86 12.70 24.28
CA LEU A 77 -4.67 12.06 23.25
C LEU A 77 -3.84 11.82 21.99
N LYS A 78 -3.52 10.55 21.75
CA LYS A 78 -2.92 10.12 20.49
C LYS A 78 -4.04 9.71 19.54
N TYR A 79 -4.25 10.49 18.48
CA TYR A 79 -5.10 10.04 17.39
C TYR A 79 -4.33 9.03 16.55
N PRO A 80 -4.85 7.81 16.35
CA PRO A 80 -4.18 6.85 15.50
C PRO A 80 -4.19 7.38 14.06
N VAL A 81 -3.00 7.46 13.46
CA VAL A 81 -2.87 7.63 12.01
C VAL A 81 -3.48 6.39 11.37
N LEU A 82 -4.49 6.60 10.52
CA LEU A 82 -5.12 5.51 9.79
C LEU A 82 -4.07 4.80 8.92
N PRO A 83 -4.14 3.47 8.77
CA PRO A 83 -3.26 2.75 7.89
C PRO A 83 -3.31 3.32 6.47
N SER A 84 -2.15 3.35 5.82
CA SER A 84 -2.05 3.60 4.39
C SER A 84 -1.07 2.61 3.78
N ALA A 85 -1.34 2.19 2.55
CA ALA A 85 -0.48 1.30 1.78
C ALA A 85 -0.15 1.97 0.44
N ARG A 86 1.09 1.83 0.00
CA ARG A 86 1.57 2.30 -1.31
C ARG A 86 2.52 1.28 -1.90
N VAL A 87 2.35 0.99 -3.18
CA VAL A 87 3.25 0.12 -3.93
C VAL A 87 3.81 0.92 -5.10
N SER A 88 5.14 0.87 -5.29
CA SER A 88 5.82 1.50 -6.42
C SER A 88 6.99 0.63 -6.89
N PRO A 89 7.06 0.26 -8.18
CA PRO A 89 6.05 0.55 -9.22
C PRO A 89 4.75 -0.25 -8.99
N SER A 90 3.60 0.29 -9.43
CA SER A 90 2.30 -0.40 -9.30
C SER A 90 2.06 -1.45 -10.38
N ARG A 91 2.91 -1.51 -11.40
CA ARG A 91 2.90 -2.51 -12.46
C ARG A 91 4.32 -2.89 -12.84
N ARG A 92 4.56 -4.16 -13.14
CA ARG A 92 5.82 -4.63 -13.71
C ARG A 92 5.59 -5.74 -14.73
N THR A 93 6.41 -5.74 -15.77
CA THR A 93 6.46 -6.81 -16.76
C THR A 93 7.83 -7.48 -16.68
N VAL A 94 7.87 -8.81 -16.63
CA VAL A 94 9.10 -9.62 -16.52
C VAL A 94 9.04 -10.84 -17.45
N GLU A 95 10.18 -11.46 -17.73
CA GLU A 95 10.23 -12.71 -18.49
C GLU A 95 10.12 -13.93 -17.56
N VAL A 96 9.69 -15.08 -18.10
CA VAL A 96 9.74 -16.38 -17.39
C VAL A 96 11.19 -16.64 -16.95
N GLY A 97 11.35 -16.97 -15.67
CA GLY A 97 12.66 -17.19 -15.04
C GLY A 97 13.20 -15.99 -14.25
N ASP A 98 12.68 -14.77 -14.48
CA ASP A 98 13.11 -13.58 -13.75
C ASP A 98 12.67 -13.61 -12.27
N SER A 99 13.38 -12.87 -11.42
CA SER A 99 12.95 -12.62 -10.05
C SER A 99 12.18 -11.30 -9.91
N VAL A 100 11.13 -11.33 -9.09
CA VAL A 100 10.30 -10.16 -8.77
C VAL A 100 10.38 -9.90 -7.28
N ASP A 101 10.82 -8.71 -6.92
CA ASP A 101 10.75 -8.17 -5.57
C ASP A 101 9.94 -6.89 -5.59
N VAL A 102 8.91 -6.80 -4.75
CA VAL A 102 8.09 -5.61 -4.57
C VAL A 102 7.84 -5.36 -3.09
N VAL A 103 7.92 -4.09 -2.70
CA VAL A 103 7.72 -3.65 -1.33
C VAL A 103 6.49 -2.77 -1.25
N CYS A 104 5.64 -3.07 -0.28
CA CYS A 104 4.52 -2.26 0.13
C CYS A 104 4.95 -1.31 1.24
N ALA A 105 5.00 -0.02 0.93
CA ALA A 105 5.24 1.01 1.93
C ALA A 105 3.96 1.23 2.73
N THR A 106 4.02 0.94 4.04
CA THR A 106 2.91 1.12 4.97
C THR A 106 3.21 2.25 5.95
N ASP A 107 2.17 2.99 6.34
CA ASP A 107 2.22 4.04 7.37
C ASP A 107 0.94 3.96 8.20
N GLY A 108 0.99 4.36 9.46
CA GLY A 108 -0.13 4.21 10.40
C GLY A 108 0.32 4.10 11.86
N THR A 109 -0.64 4.11 12.79
CA THR A 109 -0.37 3.98 14.24
C THR A 109 -0.84 2.63 14.79
N GLY A 110 -0.01 2.04 15.64
CA GLY A 110 -0.27 0.76 16.30
C GLY A 110 0.50 -0.39 15.67
N PRO A 111 0.29 -1.63 16.13
CA PRO A 111 0.78 -2.80 15.41
C PRO A 111 0.06 -2.83 14.06
N LEU A 112 0.83 -2.65 12.98
CA LEU A 112 0.34 -2.77 11.61
C LEU A 112 0.62 -4.20 11.15
N ASP A 113 -0.43 -4.91 10.79
CA ASP A 113 -0.33 -6.23 10.19
C ASP A 113 -0.43 -6.09 8.68
N THR A 114 0.57 -6.61 7.96
CA THR A 114 0.69 -6.43 6.51
C THR A 114 0.83 -7.78 5.85
N GLN A 115 0.10 -8.01 4.76
CA GLN A 115 0.14 -9.25 3.99
C GLN A 115 -0.10 -8.98 2.51
N TRP A 116 0.39 -9.88 1.67
CA TRP A 116 0.14 -9.90 0.24
C TRP A 116 -0.87 -10.98 -0.12
N ILE A 117 -1.90 -10.59 -0.85
CA ILE A 117 -3.02 -11.44 -1.25
C ILE A 117 -3.04 -11.50 -2.77
N ALA A 118 -3.00 -12.70 -3.34
CA ALA A 118 -3.14 -12.90 -4.78
C ALA A 118 -4.59 -12.71 -5.25
N GLU A 119 -4.81 -12.57 -6.56
CA GLU A 119 -6.14 -12.34 -7.15
C GLU A 119 -7.17 -13.43 -6.81
N ASN A 120 -6.71 -14.66 -6.57
CA ASN A 120 -7.54 -15.78 -6.15
C ASN A 120 -7.94 -15.75 -4.65
N GLY A 121 -7.43 -14.78 -3.89
CA GLY A 121 -7.67 -14.61 -2.45
C GLY A 121 -6.66 -15.28 -1.53
N ASP A 122 -5.66 -16.00 -2.08
CA ASP A 122 -4.65 -16.67 -1.27
C ASP A 122 -3.64 -15.67 -0.68
N VAL A 123 -3.27 -15.87 0.58
CA VAL A 123 -2.17 -15.15 1.21
C VAL A 123 -0.86 -15.74 0.70
N VAL A 124 -0.08 -14.94 -0.02
CA VAL A 124 1.15 -15.37 -0.70
C VAL A 124 2.42 -14.89 -0.02
N ALA A 125 2.35 -13.86 0.84
CA ALA A 125 3.46 -13.43 1.68
C ALA A 125 2.97 -12.68 2.91
N ASP A 126 3.66 -12.91 4.04
CA ASP A 126 3.49 -12.13 5.26
C ASP A 126 4.49 -10.95 5.29
N GLY A 127 4.07 -9.81 5.82
CA GLY A 127 4.86 -8.60 5.88
C GLY A 127 4.74 -7.72 4.64
N SER A 128 5.65 -6.75 4.52
CA SER A 128 5.60 -5.71 3.48
C SER A 128 6.23 -6.12 2.15
N GLN A 129 6.96 -7.24 2.07
CA GLN A 129 7.69 -7.66 0.88
C GLN A 129 7.07 -8.90 0.24
N LEU A 130 6.86 -8.84 -1.07
CA LEU A 130 6.51 -9.99 -1.90
C LEU A 130 7.73 -10.32 -2.78
N THR A 131 8.14 -11.59 -2.75
CA THR A 131 9.27 -12.10 -3.52
C THR A 131 8.82 -13.31 -4.32
N ILE A 132 8.99 -13.25 -5.64
CA ILE A 132 8.82 -14.36 -6.58
C ILE A 132 10.22 -14.66 -7.13
N ALA A 133 10.83 -15.75 -6.66
CA ALA A 133 12.22 -16.07 -6.99
C ALA A 133 12.41 -16.47 -8.47
N THR A 134 11.40 -17.10 -9.06
CA THR A 134 11.42 -17.57 -10.45
C THR A 134 10.03 -17.42 -11.05
N ALA A 135 9.84 -16.36 -11.81
CA ALA A 135 8.56 -16.03 -12.42
C ALA A 135 8.15 -17.08 -13.46
N THR A 136 6.87 -17.41 -13.47
CA THR A 136 6.23 -18.29 -14.44
C THR A 136 4.89 -17.69 -14.84
N LEU A 137 4.28 -18.15 -15.93
CA LEU A 137 3.04 -17.57 -16.46
C LEU A 137 1.89 -17.56 -15.44
N VAL A 138 1.86 -18.51 -14.50
CA VAL A 138 0.83 -18.57 -13.44
C VAL A 138 0.97 -17.49 -12.36
N HIS A 139 2.11 -16.81 -12.30
CA HIS A 139 2.31 -15.67 -11.40
C HIS A 139 1.79 -14.35 -11.99
N SER A 140 1.33 -14.33 -13.24
CA SER A 140 0.67 -13.14 -13.80
C SER A 140 -0.65 -12.89 -13.09
N GLY A 141 -0.90 -11.63 -12.72
CA GLY A 141 -2.13 -11.24 -12.04
C GLY A 141 -1.95 -10.04 -11.12
N VAL A 142 -3.02 -9.69 -10.42
CA VAL A 142 -3.03 -8.58 -9.47
C VAL A 142 -2.78 -9.09 -8.05
N TYR A 143 -1.79 -8.50 -7.40
CA TYR A 143 -1.47 -8.73 -5.99
C TYR A 143 -1.93 -7.53 -5.16
N THR A 144 -2.62 -7.79 -4.05
CA THR A 144 -3.09 -6.76 -3.12
C THR A 144 -2.24 -6.81 -1.86
N CYS A 145 -1.51 -5.73 -1.58
CA CYS A 145 -0.96 -5.49 -0.25
C CYS A 145 -2.08 -4.98 0.64
N ALA A 146 -2.47 -5.76 1.65
CA ALA A 146 -3.43 -5.37 2.66
C ALA A 146 -2.70 -5.03 3.96
N VAL A 147 -2.95 -3.83 4.49
CA VAL A 147 -2.47 -3.40 5.80
C VAL A 147 -3.64 -3.17 6.73
N SER A 148 -3.57 -3.73 7.93
CA SER A 148 -4.62 -3.63 8.93
C SER A 148 -4.08 -3.17 10.28
N SER A 149 -4.93 -2.44 10.98
CA SER A 149 -4.78 -2.06 12.39
C SER A 149 -6.06 -2.46 13.12
N PRO A 150 -6.08 -2.47 14.47
CA PRO A 150 -7.28 -2.81 15.23
C PRO A 150 -8.53 -1.95 14.92
N PHE A 151 -8.36 -0.79 14.29
CA PHE A 151 -9.42 0.19 14.06
C PHE A 151 -9.75 0.44 12.57
N SER A 152 -8.85 0.06 11.66
CA SER A 152 -8.96 0.40 10.24
C SER A 152 -8.04 -0.46 9.38
N ALA A 153 -8.32 -0.53 8.07
CA ALA A 153 -7.50 -1.21 7.08
C ALA A 153 -7.34 -0.36 5.82
N ALA A 154 -6.25 -0.57 5.09
CA ALA A 154 -5.97 0.04 3.80
C ALA A 154 -5.34 -1.00 2.87
N GLN A 155 -5.35 -0.69 1.57
CA GLN A 155 -4.80 -1.59 0.55
C GLN A 155 -4.17 -0.85 -0.61
N ALA A 156 -3.23 -1.50 -1.28
CA ALA A 156 -2.64 -1.07 -2.54
C ALA A 156 -2.39 -2.27 -3.44
N THR A 157 -2.40 -2.07 -4.75
CA THR A 157 -2.30 -3.15 -5.73
C THR A 157 -0.99 -3.09 -6.53
N PHE A 158 -0.56 -4.27 -6.96
CA PHE A 158 0.58 -4.50 -7.84
C PHE A 158 0.17 -5.44 -8.97
N ASP A 159 0.29 -4.97 -10.21
CA ASP A 159 -0.02 -5.73 -11.42
C ASP A 159 1.25 -6.35 -12.00
N LEU A 160 1.36 -7.68 -11.96
CA LEU A 160 2.49 -8.40 -12.53
C LEU A 160 2.09 -9.07 -13.84
N THR A 161 2.86 -8.81 -14.89
CA THR A 161 2.76 -9.53 -16.16
C THR A 161 4.04 -10.32 -16.39
N VAL A 162 3.93 -11.65 -16.50
CA VAL A 162 5.03 -12.54 -16.85
C VAL A 162 4.88 -12.96 -18.31
N LEU A 163 5.91 -12.72 -19.11
CA LEU A 163 5.95 -13.03 -20.53
C LEU A 163 6.90 -14.20 -20.78
N GLU A 164 6.51 -15.13 -21.64
CA GLU A 164 7.42 -16.18 -22.10
C GLU A 164 8.16 -15.73 -23.36
N ARG A 165 9.50 -15.93 -23.38
CA ARG A 165 10.31 -15.64 -24.56
C ARG A 165 10.49 -16.89 -25.41
N LEU A 166 9.78 -16.96 -26.53
CA LEU A 166 10.01 -18.01 -27.53
C LEU A 166 11.16 -17.61 -28.46
N VAL A 167 12.22 -18.43 -28.53
CA VAL A 167 13.32 -18.26 -29.49
C VAL A 167 13.20 -19.34 -30.56
N ALA A 168 12.91 -18.95 -31.80
CA ALA A 168 13.06 -19.84 -32.95
C ALA A 168 14.47 -19.71 -33.53
N LEU A 169 15.18 -20.83 -33.62
CA LEU A 169 16.40 -20.94 -34.40
C LEU A 169 16.01 -21.52 -35.76
N ILE A 170 16.10 -20.71 -36.80
CA ILE A 170 15.97 -21.18 -38.18
C ILE A 170 17.38 -21.49 -38.67
N GLU A 171 17.70 -22.78 -38.81
CA GLU A 171 18.90 -23.20 -39.52
C GLU A 171 18.65 -23.15 -41.02
N TYR A 172 19.47 -22.38 -41.73
CA TYR A 172 19.45 -22.32 -43.19
C TYR A 172 20.36 -23.42 -43.72
N ASP A 173 19.76 -24.48 -44.25
CA ASP A 173 20.45 -25.39 -45.15
C ASP A 173 20.10 -24.99 -46.59
N ASP A 174 21.11 -25.06 -47.46
CA ASP A 174 21.14 -24.49 -48.81
C ASP A 174 19.81 -24.52 -49.60
N VAL A 175 19.64 -23.48 -50.43
CA VAL A 175 18.58 -23.22 -51.41
C VAL A 175 17.44 -22.32 -50.91
N ILE A 176 17.43 -21.10 -51.45
CA ILE A 176 16.42 -20.05 -51.25
C ILE A 176 15.04 -20.59 -51.66
N SER A 177 14.25 -21.05 -50.68
CA SER A 177 12.79 -21.07 -50.82
C SER A 177 12.25 -19.72 -50.33
N PRO A 178 11.44 -18.99 -51.11
CA PRO A 178 11.00 -17.63 -50.77
C PRO A 178 9.97 -17.58 -49.62
N THR A 179 9.65 -18.71 -48.97
CA THR A 179 8.67 -18.78 -47.90
C THR A 179 9.01 -19.88 -46.91
N HIS A 180 9.72 -19.55 -45.83
CA HIS A 180 9.83 -20.44 -44.69
C HIS A 180 8.66 -20.16 -43.72
N LYS A 181 7.88 -21.20 -43.43
CA LYS A 181 6.88 -21.18 -42.36
C LYS A 181 7.59 -21.52 -41.06
N VAL A 182 7.65 -20.55 -40.14
CA VAL A 182 8.18 -20.78 -38.80
C VAL A 182 7.01 -21.14 -37.90
N SER A 183 7.06 -22.33 -37.32
CA SER A 183 6.04 -22.82 -36.39
C SER A 183 6.64 -22.83 -34.99
N PHE A 184 5.97 -22.17 -34.05
CA PHE A 184 6.33 -22.19 -32.64
C PHE A 184 5.39 -23.13 -31.90
N TYR A 185 5.94 -23.96 -31.01
CA TYR A 185 5.18 -24.88 -30.17
C TYR A 185 5.09 -24.31 -28.76
N HIS A 186 3.88 -24.14 -28.24
CA HIS A 186 3.62 -23.82 -26.84
C HIS A 186 2.69 -24.91 -26.27
N GLY A 187 3.26 -25.83 -25.49
CA GLY A 187 2.54 -27.00 -24.97
C GLY A 187 1.98 -27.94 -26.05
N ASP A 188 0.86 -28.59 -25.76
CA ASP A 188 0.17 -29.58 -26.62
C ASP A 188 -0.80 -28.96 -27.66
N GLY A 189 -0.78 -27.62 -27.83
CA GLY A 189 -1.72 -26.88 -28.69
C GLY A 189 -1.28 -26.72 -30.15
N ASP A 190 -2.18 -26.20 -31.00
CA ASP A 190 -1.88 -25.85 -32.39
C ASP A 190 -0.74 -24.82 -32.46
N PRO A 191 0.28 -25.00 -33.32
CA PRO A 191 1.43 -24.13 -33.35
C PRO A 191 1.06 -22.74 -33.88
N LEU A 192 1.57 -21.69 -33.22
CA LEU A 192 1.55 -20.34 -33.77
C LEU A 192 2.49 -20.31 -34.97
N SER A 193 1.93 -20.11 -36.17
CA SER A 193 2.73 -20.08 -37.40
C SER A 193 2.88 -18.67 -37.95
N PHE A 194 4.11 -18.19 -38.04
CA PHE A 194 4.46 -16.90 -38.63
C PHE A 194 5.21 -17.12 -39.95
N ARG A 195 5.01 -16.21 -40.90
CA ARG A 195 5.79 -16.16 -42.15
C ARG A 195 6.76 -14.99 -42.08
N CYS A 196 8.05 -15.27 -42.08
CA CYS A 196 9.08 -14.26 -42.26
C CYS A 196 9.51 -14.27 -43.73
N LEU A 197 9.35 -13.15 -44.41
CA LEU A 197 9.82 -12.96 -45.78
C LEU A 197 11.14 -12.18 -45.73
N VAL A 198 12.26 -12.86 -45.91
CA VAL A 198 13.57 -12.20 -46.03
C VAL A 198 13.82 -11.92 -47.50
N ASN A 199 13.68 -10.66 -47.92
CA ASN A 199 14.09 -10.23 -49.25
C ASN A 199 15.59 -9.87 -49.22
N GLY A 200 16.43 -10.68 -49.87
CA GLY A 200 17.85 -10.38 -50.06
C GLY A 200 18.29 -10.77 -51.47
N SER A 201 19.07 -9.92 -52.12
CA SER A 201 19.80 -10.28 -53.33
C SER A 201 21.18 -10.83 -52.91
N VAL A 202 21.52 -12.04 -53.34
CA VAL A 202 22.88 -12.58 -53.16
C VAL A 202 23.83 -11.80 -54.06
N GLY A 203 24.38 -10.71 -53.54
CA GLY A 203 25.51 -10.02 -54.12
C GLY A 203 26.79 -10.65 -53.59
N ASP A 204 27.43 -11.44 -54.44
CA ASP A 204 28.75 -12.06 -54.25
C ASP A 204 28.78 -13.34 -53.38
N THR A 205 29.01 -14.48 -54.04
CA THR A 205 28.98 -15.85 -53.52
C THR A 205 30.20 -16.22 -52.66
N SER A 206 30.76 -15.29 -51.88
CA SER A 206 31.96 -15.54 -51.05
C SER A 206 31.76 -15.36 -49.55
N LEU A 207 30.55 -14.98 -49.12
CA LEU A 207 30.17 -14.92 -47.70
C LEU A 207 28.92 -15.76 -47.48
N LEU A 208 29.10 -17.04 -47.10
CA LEU A 208 28.07 -17.86 -46.46
C LEU A 208 27.76 -17.24 -45.07
N GLY A 209 27.04 -16.12 -45.08
CA GLY A 209 26.61 -15.42 -43.88
C GLY A 209 25.42 -16.14 -43.26
N ARG A 210 25.60 -16.74 -42.09
CA ARG A 210 24.46 -17.20 -41.28
C ARG A 210 23.61 -15.98 -40.92
N ILE A 211 22.38 -15.92 -41.40
CA ILE A 211 21.41 -14.90 -41.00
C ILE A 211 20.63 -15.45 -39.81
N TYR A 212 20.78 -14.82 -38.66
CA TYR A 212 20.01 -15.14 -37.45
C TYR A 212 18.82 -14.17 -37.36
N ILE A 213 17.60 -14.69 -37.35
CA ILE A 213 16.39 -13.89 -37.11
C ILE A 213 15.90 -14.18 -35.70
N TYR A 214 15.93 -13.17 -34.84
CA TYR A 214 15.37 -13.25 -33.49
C TYR A 214 13.96 -12.68 -33.53
N ILE A 215 12.96 -13.53 -33.35
CA ILE A 215 11.56 -13.12 -33.21
C ILE A 215 11.22 -13.19 -31.72
N TYR A 216 10.89 -12.04 -31.14
CA TYR A 216 10.40 -11.95 -29.77
C TYR A 216 8.88 -11.90 -29.80
N ILE A 217 8.23 -12.90 -29.19
CA ILE A 217 6.77 -12.94 -29.05
C ILE A 217 6.48 -12.76 -27.56
N TYR A 218 5.64 -11.78 -27.26
CA TYR A 218 5.10 -11.53 -25.93
C TYR A 218 3.65 -11.98 -25.97
N ILE A 219 3.30 -13.03 -25.20
CA ILE A 219 1.93 -13.58 -25.12
C ILE A 219 1.15 -12.84 -24.04
#